data_AF-A0A371IKJ7-F1
#
_entry.id   AF-A0A371IKJ7-F1
#
_cell.length_a   1.000
_cell.length_b   1.000
_cell.length_c   1.000
_cell.angle_alpha   90.00
_cell.angle_beta   90.00
_cell.angle_gamma   90.00
#
_symmetry.space_group_name_H-M   'P 1'
#
loop_
_entity.id
_entity.type
_entity.pdbx_description
1 polymer ?
#
loop_
_entity_poly.entity_id
_entity_poly.type
_entity_poly.pdbx_seq_one_letter_code
_entity_poly.pdbx_strand_id
1 'polypeptide(L)' 'MKIKEVCKIFHLSADTLRYYEKEGIIPPVPRDSKGIRNYGQNELKCIEKAVYLRSQGIKKDK' A
#
# COMPACT_ATOMS: atom_id res chain seq x y z
N MET A 1 -6.86 -9.32 -0.42
CA MET A 1 -7.24 -8.35 -1.46
C MET A 1 -6.14 -8.24 -2.52
N LYS A 2 -6.46 -8.17 -3.81
CA LYS A 2 -5.45 -8.09 -4.90
C LYS A 2 -4.95 -6.65 -5.10
N ILE A 3 -3.75 -6.53 -5.67
CA ILE A 3 -3.08 -5.23 -5.87
C ILE A 3 -3.98 -4.21 -6.60
N LYS A 4 -4.76 -4.63 -7.60
CA LYS A 4 -5.68 -3.74 -8.34
C LYS A 4 -6.77 -3.15 -7.46
N GLU A 5 -7.27 -3.90 -6.49
CA GLU A 5 -8.31 -3.43 -5.55
C GLU A 5 -7.71 -2.44 -4.55
N VAL A 6 -6.53 -2.76 -4.01
CA VAL A 6 -5.78 -1.88 -3.11
C VAL A 6 -5.45 -0.54 -3.77
N CYS A 7 -4.98 -0.58 -5.03
CA CYS A 7 -4.73 0.61 -5.83
C CYS A 7 -5.94 1.54 -5.91
N LYS A 8 -7.15 0.98 -6.12
CA LYS A 8 -8.38 1.75 -6.21
C LYS A 8 -8.77 2.38 -4.88
N ILE A 9 -8.66 1.63 -3.78
CA ILE A 9 -9.06 2.08 -2.43
C ILE A 9 -8.17 3.23 -1.94
N PHE A 10 -6.86 3.12 -2.13
CA PHE A 10 -5.91 4.11 -1.62
C PHE A 10 -5.45 5.14 -2.65
N HIS A 11 -5.99 5.07 -3.88
CA HIS A 11 -5.57 5.91 -5.01
C HIS A 11 -4.05 5.87 -5.27
N LEU A 12 -3.45 4.68 -5.17
CA LEU A 12 -2.02 4.44 -5.38
C LEU A 12 -1.79 3.62 -6.65
N SER A 13 -0.67 3.86 -7.32
CA SER A 13 -0.21 2.97 -8.38
C SER A 13 0.28 1.63 -7.80
N ALA A 14 0.28 0.58 -8.62
CA ALA A 14 0.84 -0.71 -8.23
C ALA A 14 2.34 -0.61 -7.90
N ASP A 15 3.06 0.29 -8.58
CA ASP A 15 4.48 0.53 -8.32
C ASP A 15 4.71 1.19 -6.97
N THR A 16 3.84 2.11 -6.53
CA THR A 16 3.92 2.68 -5.18
C THR A 16 3.74 1.60 -4.11
N LEU A 17 2.82 0.66 -4.30
CA LEU A 17 2.63 -0.45 -3.36
C LEU A 17 3.85 -1.39 -3.32
N ARG A 18 4.44 -1.69 -4.48
CA ARG A 18 5.69 -2.47 -4.56
C ARG A 18 6.86 -1.73 -3.92
N TYR A 19 6.93 -0.42 -4.11
CA TYR A 19 7.92 0.44 -3.48
C TYR A 19 7.76 0.44 -1.95
N TYR A 20 6.54 0.59 -1.44
CA TYR A 20 6.29 0.50 0.00
C TYR A 20 6.71 -0.84 0.59
N GLU A 21 6.47 -1.95 -0.11
CA GLU A 21 6.93 -3.27 0.33
C GLU A 21 8.47 -3.37 0.28
N LYS A 22 9.10 -2.90 -0.80
CA LYS A 22 10.55 -2.95 -1.01
C LYS A 22 11.31 -2.14 0.05
N GLU A 23 10.82 -0.95 0.38
CA GLU A 23 11.45 -0.04 1.35
C GLU A 23 11.04 -0.37 2.81
N GLY A 24 10.24 -1.42 3.04
CA GLY A 24 9.83 -1.85 4.38
C GLY A 24 8.80 -0.93 5.05
N ILE A 25 8.16 -0.03 4.29
CA ILE A 25 7.06 0.83 4.78
C ILE A 25 5.84 -0.03 5.12
N ILE A 26 5.62 -1.10 4.35
CA ILE A 26 4.64 -2.14 4.65
C ILE A 26 5.37 -3.48 4.76
N PRO A 27 4.84 -4.44 5.54
CA PRO A 27 5.48 -5.75 5.67
C PRO A 27 5.45 -6.52 4.33
N PRO A 28 6.31 -7.56 4.18
CA PRO A 28 6.28 -8.44 3.01
C PRO A 28 4.88 -8.98 2.75
N VAL A 29 4.38 -8.79 1.53
CA VAL A 29 3.00 -9.12 1.20
C VAL A 29 2.90 -10.62 0.89
N PRO A 30 2.04 -11.38 1.57
CA PRO A 30 1.88 -12.80 1.29
C PRO A 30 1.35 -13.01 -0.12
N ARG A 31 1.71 -14.14 -0.73
CA ARG A 31 1.23 -14.56 -2.05
C ARG A 31 0.15 -15.62 -1.89
N ASP A 32 -0.83 -15.61 -2.77
CA ASP A 32 -1.82 -16.69 -2.83
C ASP A 32 -1.24 -17.94 -3.51
N SER A 33 -2.07 -18.98 -3.66
CA SER A 33 -1.72 -20.23 -4.34
C SER A 33 -1.30 -20.04 -5.81
N LYS A 34 -1.59 -18.89 -6.42
CA LYS A 34 -1.21 -18.54 -7.80
C LYS A 34 0.05 -17.65 -7.84
N GLY A 35 0.71 -17.42 -6.71
CA GLY A 35 1.89 -16.56 -6.62
C GLY A 35 1.57 -15.05 -6.67
N ILE A 36 0.30 -14.66 -6.60
CA ILE A 36 -0.15 -13.27 -6.70
C ILE A 36 -0.24 -12.66 -5.31
N ARG A 37 0.36 -11.47 -5.12
CA ARG A 37 0.26 -10.69 -3.88
C ARG A 37 -1.19 -10.58 -3.40
N ASN A 38 -1.39 -10.87 -2.13
CA ASN A 38 -2.66 -10.86 -1.45
C ASN A 38 -2.54 -10.04 -0.16
N TYR A 39 -3.05 -8.82 -0.20
CA TYR A 39 -2.99 -7.88 0.91
C TYR A 39 -4.07 -8.23 1.93
N GLY A 40 -3.67 -8.57 3.15
CA GLY A 40 -4.54 -8.83 4.28
C GLY A 40 -4.68 -7.59 5.18
N GLN A 41 -5.35 -7.76 6.31
CA GLN A 41 -5.69 -6.64 7.20
C GLN A 41 -4.46 -5.89 7.73
N ASN A 42 -3.36 -6.60 7.97
CA ASN A 42 -2.13 -6.01 8.50
C ASN A 42 -1.48 -5.07 7.47
N GLU A 43 -1.35 -5.52 6.23
CA GLU A 43 -0.78 -4.71 5.14
C GLU A 43 -1.64 -3.48 4.88
N LEU A 44 -2.97 -3.64 4.89
CA LEU A 44 -3.91 -2.53 4.68
C LEU A 44 -3.79 -1.45 5.77
N LYS A 45 -3.65 -1.85 7.04
CA LYS A 45 -3.41 -0.89 8.14
C LYS A 45 -2.09 -0.13 7.97
N CYS A 46 -1.03 -0.80 7.51
CA CYS A 46 0.25 -0.13 7.24
C CYS A 46 0.14 0.84 6.05
N ILE A 47 -0.54 0.44 4.97
CA ILE A 47 -0.78 1.31 3.81
C ILE A 47 -1.58 2.54 4.21
N GLU A 48 -2.64 2.36 4.98
CA GLU A 48 -3.48 3.45 5.49
C GLU A 48 -2.67 4.46 6.31
N LYS A 49 -1.85 3.97 7.26
CA LYS A 49 -0.96 4.83 8.04
C LYS A 49 0.04 5.57 7.15
N ALA A 50 0.66 4.89 6.19
CA ALA A 50 1.62 5.50 5.28
C ALA A 50 0.97 6.61 4.42
N VAL A 51 -0.24 6.37 3.91
CA VAL A 51 -1.02 7.36 3.16
C VAL A 51 -1.42 8.55 4.05
N TYR A 52 -1.91 8.28 5.26
CA TYR A 52 -2.29 9.30 6.23
C TYR A 52 -1.10 10.21 6.56
N LEU A 53 0.04 9.65 6.97
CA LEU A 53 1.23 10.42 7.32
C LEU A 53 1.76 11.24 6.12
N ARG A 54 1.76 10.64 4.91
CA ARG A 54 2.11 11.37 3.69
C ARG A 54 1.18 12.55 3.45
N SER A 55 -0.12 12.40 3.71
CA SER A 55 -1.10 13.49 3.54
C SER A 55 -0.89 14.64 4.53
N GLN A 56 -0.44 14.33 5.75
CA GLN A 56 -0.16 15.34 6.78
C GLN A 56 1.13 16.14 6.52
N GLY A 57 2.10 15.55 5.80
CA GLY A 57 3.32 16.23 5.38
C GLY A 57 3.19 17.09 4.12
N ILE A 58 2.10 16.95 3.36
CA ILE A 58 1.80 17.80 2.21
C ILE A 58 0.97 18.98 2.70
N LYS A 59 1.63 20.01 3.25
CA LYS A 59 1.10 21.37 3.09
C LYS A 59 1.03 21.60 1.58
N LYS A 60 -0.18 21.54 1.01
CA LYS A 60 -0.43 22.21 -0.26
C LYS A 60 -0.46 23.69 0.08
N ASP A 61 0.72 24.32 0.09
CA ASP A 61 0.78 25.76 -0.10
C ASP A 61 0.12 26.03 -1.45
N LYS A 62 -1.07 26.61 -1.39
CA LYS A 62 -1.83 27.14 -2.50
C LYS A 62 -2.23 28.55 -2.12
#